data_AF-A0A8C2FGY7-F1
#
_entry.id   AF-A0A8C2FGY7-F1
#
_cell.length_a   1.000
_cell.length_b   1.000
_cell.length_c   1.000
_cell.angle_alpha   90.00
_cell.angle_beta   90.00
_cell.angle_gamma   90.00
#
_symmetry.space_group_name_H-M   'P 1'
#
loop_
_entity.id
_entity.type
_entity.pdbx_description
1 polymer ?
#
loop_
_entity_poly.entity_id
_entity_poly.type
_entity_poly.pdbx_seq_one_letter_code
_entity_poly.pdbx_strand_id
1 'polypeptide(L)' 'MEFLDGDNGVLKSVTGEPVARDIVQFVPFKQFASAPKEALAQSVLAEVPNQLVSYFKMRNMAPV' A
#
# COMPACT_ATOMS: atom_id res chain seq x y z
N MET A 1 9.16 6.56 -8.00
CA MET A 1 7.71 6.40 -7.81
C MET A 1 7.34 6.05 -6.36
N GLU A 2 8.32 5.79 -5.50
CA GLU A 2 8.18 5.55 -4.06
C GLU A 2 7.43 6.66 -3.29
N PHE A 3 7.35 7.88 -3.85
CA PHE A 3 6.55 8.95 -3.25
C PHE A 3 5.07 8.57 -3.05
N LEU A 4 4.50 7.76 -3.95
CA LEU A 4 3.09 7.36 -3.88
C LEU A 4 2.83 6.15 -2.98
N ASP A 5 3.88 5.54 -2.41
CA ASP A 5 3.86 4.24 -1.75
C ASP A 5 3.28 4.24 -0.33
N GLY A 6 2.72 5.38 0.13
CA GLY A 6 2.08 5.50 1.44
C GLY A 6 2.99 5.43 2.67
N ASP A 7 4.08 4.65 2.59
CA ASP A 7 5.07 4.38 3.64
C ASP A 7 5.82 5.64 4.11
N ASN A 8 6.05 6.58 3.21
CA ASN A 8 6.89 7.74 3.45
C ASN A 8 6.11 8.96 3.94
N GLY A 9 4.84 8.77 4.32
CA GLY A 9 4.01 9.78 4.96
C GLY A 9 2.64 9.95 4.33
N VAL A 10 1.88 10.89 4.90
CA VAL A 10 0.49 11.11 4.49
C VAL A 10 0.47 11.96 3.21
N LEU A 11 0.06 11.33 2.11
CA LEU A 11 -0.26 12.01 0.86
C LEU A 11 -1.35 13.07 1.10
N LYS A 12 -1.25 14.19 0.38
CA LYS A 12 -2.21 15.29 0.47
C LYS A 12 -2.67 15.71 -0.91
N SER A 13 -3.93 16.14 -1.00
CA SER A 13 -4.45 16.78 -2.21
C SER A 13 -3.75 18.12 -2.46
N VAL A 14 -3.99 18.70 -3.64
CA VAL A 14 -3.51 20.05 -3.97
C VAL A 14 -4.06 21.14 -3.03
N THR A 15 -5.18 20.88 -2.34
CA THR A 15 -5.76 21.77 -1.33
C THR A 15 -5.27 21.46 0.10
N GLY A 16 -4.39 20.47 0.26
CA GLY A 16 -3.78 20.08 1.53
C GLY A 16 -4.55 19.02 2.32
N GLU A 17 -5.66 18.51 1.79
CA GLU A 17 -6.46 17.47 2.46
C GLU A 17 -5.68 16.15 2.50
N PRO A 18 -5.48 15.54 3.67
CA PRO A 18 -4.79 14.26 3.78
C PRO A 18 -5.62 13.12 3.18
N VAL A 19 -4.96 12.06 2.72
CA VAL A 19 -5.68 10.85 2.30
C VAL A 19 -6.46 10.26 3.47
N ALA A 20 -7.65 9.75 3.18
CA ALA A 20 -8.42 9.01 4.18
C ALA A 20 -7.74 7.70 4.58
N ARG A 21 -7.08 7.04 3.61
CA ARG A 21 -6.41 5.75 3.77
C ARG A 21 -5.31 5.62 2.72
N ASP A 22 -4.34 4.79 3.03
CA ASP A 22 -3.39 4.30 2.05
C ASP A 22 -3.97 3.15 1.22
N ILE A 23 -3.71 3.17 -0.09
CA ILE A 23 -4.23 2.24 -1.09
C ILE A 23 -3.24 2.00 -2.25
N VAL A 24 -2.02 2.55 -2.20
CA VAL A 24 -1.08 2.48 -3.33
C VAL A 24 0.24 1.92 -2.84
N GLN A 25 0.67 0.82 -3.46
CA GLN A 25 2.02 0.29 -3.31
C GLN A 25 2.79 0.41 -4.62
N PHE A 26 4.08 0.76 -4.56
CA PHE A 26 5.03 0.65 -5.65
C PHE A 26 6.13 -0.38 -5.38
N VAL A 27 6.17 -1.45 -6.18
CA VAL A 27 7.26 -2.45 -6.12
C VAL A 27 8.14 -2.36 -7.38
N PRO A 28 9.46 -2.11 -7.24
CA PRO A 28 10.37 -2.00 -8.38
C PRO A 28 10.70 -3.36 -8.99
N PHE A 29 9.86 -3.82 -9.93
CA PHE A 29 9.95 -5.14 -10.60
C PHE A 29 11.37 -5.54 -11.03
N LYS A 30 12.17 -4.60 -11.56
CA LYS A 30 13.53 -4.88 -12.05
C LYS A 30 14.47 -5.40 -10.96
N GLN A 31 14.23 -5.10 -9.69
CA GLN A 31 15.03 -5.59 -8.56
C GLN A 31 14.82 -7.09 -8.29
N PHE A 32 13.76 -7.68 -8.85
CA PHE A 32 13.40 -9.09 -8.68
C PHE A 32 13.80 -9.96 -9.86
N ALA A 33 14.57 -9.43 -10.82
CA ALA A 33 14.93 -10.15 -12.05
C ALA A 33 15.66 -11.48 -11.81
N SER A 34 16.44 -11.58 -10.74
CA SER A 34 17.16 -12.79 -10.31
C SER A 34 16.57 -13.42 -9.04
N ALA A 35 15.45 -12.91 -8.53
CA ALA A 35 14.81 -13.40 -7.33
C ALA A 35 13.80 -14.53 -7.66
N PRO A 36 13.45 -15.39 -6.68
CA PRO A 36 12.30 -16.28 -6.81
C PRO A 36 11.03 -15.48 -7.12
N LYS A 37 10.13 -16.05 -7.94
CA LYS A 37 8.85 -15.41 -8.31
C LYS A 37 8.00 -15.05 -7.09
N GLU A 38 8.13 -15.82 -6.02
CA GLU A 38 7.46 -15.65 -4.75
C GLU A 38 7.90 -14.36 -4.04
N ALA A 39 9.16 -13.92 -4.22
CA ALA A 39 9.68 -12.71 -3.58
C ALA A 39 8.96 -11.46 -4.09
N LEU A 40 8.71 -11.37 -5.40
CA LEU A 40 7.91 -10.28 -5.98
C LEU A 40 6.47 -10.30 -5.44
N ALA A 41 5.84 -11.48 -5.42
CA ALA A 41 4.49 -11.63 -4.93
C ALA A 41 4.39 -11.25 -3.44
N GLN A 42 5.38 -11.65 -2.63
CA GLN A 42 5.45 -11.29 -1.23
C GLN A 42 5.54 -9.78 -1.03
N SER A 43 6.42 -9.09 -1.76
CA SER A 43 6.54 -7.62 -1.68
C SER A 43 5.28 -6.91 -2.14
N VAL A 44 4.65 -7.35 -3.23
CA VAL A 44 3.41 -6.71 -3.76
C VAL A 44 2.21 -6.91 -2.83
N LEU A 45 2.12 -8.08 -2.17
CA LEU A 45 0.97 -8.43 -1.34
C LEU A 45 1.13 -8.06 0.13
N ALA A 46 2.31 -7.60 0.56
CA ALA A 46 2.64 -7.34 1.95
C ALA A 46 1.67 -6.35 2.63
N GLU A 47 1.21 -5.34 1.90
CA GLU A 47 0.35 -4.28 2.45
C GLU A 47 -1.15 -4.55 2.34
N VAL A 48 -1.56 -5.46 1.47
CA VAL A 48 -2.99 -5.74 1.21
C VAL A 48 -3.78 -6.05 2.49
N PRO A 49 -3.28 -6.86 3.45
CA PRO A 49 -3.98 -7.09 4.71
C PRO A 49 -4.21 -5.81 5.52
N ASN A 50 -3.22 -4.94 5.62
CA ASN A 50 -3.33 -3.68 6.36
C ASN A 50 -4.30 -2.72 5.68
N GLN A 51 -4.23 -2.60 4.34
CA GLN A 51 -5.15 -1.78 3.55
C GLN A 51 -6.60 -2.27 3.68
N LEU A 52 -6.81 -3.58 3.72
CA LEU A 52 -8.11 -4.21 3.94
C LEU A 52 -8.64 -3.89 5.34
N VAL A 53 -7.86 -4.16 6.39
CA VAL A 53 -8.27 -3.88 7.77
C VAL A 53 -8.56 -2.39 7.98
N SER A 54 -7.75 -1.50 7.37
CA SER A 54 -7.97 -0.05 7.37
C SER A 54 -9.31 0.33 6.75
N TYR A 55 -9.68 -0.28 5.62
CA TYR A 55 -10.99 -0.08 5.00
C TYR A 55 -12.15 -0.52 5.92
N PHE A 56 -12.07 -1.72 6.49
CA PHE A 56 -13.13 -2.25 7.36
C PHE A 56 -13.32 -1.39 8.60
N LYS A 57 -12.23 -0.96 9.25
CA LYS A 57 -12.27 -0.02 10.37
C LYS A 57 -12.90 1.32 9.99
N MET A 58 -12.53 1.89 8.84
CA MET A 58 -13.15 3.13 8.33
C MET A 58 -14.66 2.97 8.10
N ARG A 59 -15.11 1.78 7.70
CA ARG A 59 -16.53 1.45 7.48
C ARG A 59 -17.27 1.02 8.75
N ASN A 60 -16.61 1.02 9.91
CA ASN A 60 -17.14 0.52 11.18
C ASN A 60 -17.63 -0.94 11.10
N MET A 61 -16.89 -1.75 10.33
CA MET A 61 -17.13 -3.19 10.14
C MET A 61 -15.99 -3.99 10.79
N ALA A 62 -16.30 -5.17 11.31
CA ALA A 62 -15.27 -6.11 11.77
C ALA A 62 -14.51 -6.67 10.54
N PRO A 63 -13.17 -6.64 10.53
CA PRO A 63 -12.40 -7.34 9.51
C PRO A 63 -12.73 -8.84 9.54
N VAL A 64 -12.97 -9.44 8.37
CA VAL A 64 -13.26 -10.86 8.20
C VAL A 64 -12.02 -11.66 7.84
#